data_AF-A0A0R3SQ34-F1
#
_entry.id   AF-A0A0R3SQ34-F1
#
_cell.length_a   1.000
_cell.length_b   1.000
_cell.length_c   1.000
_cell.angle_alpha   90.00
_cell.angle_beta   90.00
_cell.angle_gamma   90.00
#
_symmetry.space_group_name_H-M   'P 1'
#
loop_
_entity.id
_entity.type
_entity.pdbx_description
1 polymer ?
#
loop_
_entity_poly.entity_id
_entity_poly.type
_entity_poly.pdbx_seq_one_letter_code
_entity_poly.pdbx_strand_id
1 'polypeptide(L)'
;MTAEQVSAIEDAMGFDDAPEDFCDPIMGEIMEDPVRLPTSNKILDRKTIYRHLLSDPKDPFNRQPLEMSMVIPETELKEKIQAWITAKRAERSQGGEPSTSQSK
;
A
#
# COMPACT_ATOMS: atom_id res chain seq x y z
N MET A 1 -10.47 -27.12 -3.49
CA MET A 1 -10.49 -25.65 -3.37
C MET A 1 -9.05 -25.20 -3.49
N THR A 2 -8.82 -24.24 -4.39
CA THR A 2 -7.61 -24.02 -5.20
C THR A 2 -6.39 -23.52 -4.44
N ALA A 3 -5.20 -23.90 -4.93
CA ALA A 3 -3.87 -23.66 -4.37
C ALA A 3 -3.35 -22.22 -4.59
N GLU A 4 -4.21 -21.21 -4.47
CA GLU A 4 -3.89 -19.83 -4.87
C GLU A 4 -3.76 -18.85 -3.70
N GLN A 5 -3.76 -19.33 -2.45
CA GLN A 5 -3.83 -18.45 -1.27
C GLN A 5 -2.53 -18.31 -0.46
N VAL A 6 -1.40 -18.84 -0.92
CA VAL A 6 -0.13 -18.79 -0.16
C VAL A 6 0.89 -17.75 -0.65
N SER A 7 0.63 -16.97 -1.71
CA SER A 7 1.62 -16.03 -2.26
C SER A 7 1.53 -14.58 -1.76
N ALA A 8 0.63 -14.26 -0.82
CA ALA A 8 0.37 -12.87 -0.42
C ALA A 8 1.17 -12.38 0.81
N ILE A 9 1.92 -13.26 1.48
CA ILE A 9 2.58 -12.95 2.77
C ILE A 9 4.09 -12.72 2.61
N GLU A 10 4.73 -13.17 1.53
CA GLU A 10 6.18 -13.10 1.35
C GLU A 10 6.70 -11.82 0.66
N ASP A 11 5.83 -10.94 0.16
CA ASP A 11 6.25 -9.79 -0.67
C ASP A 11 6.42 -8.47 0.10
N ALA A 12 6.10 -8.41 1.40
CA ALA A 12 6.23 -7.20 2.22
C ALA A 12 7.68 -6.69 2.34
N MET A 13 8.67 -7.56 2.10
CA MET A 13 10.10 -7.20 2.13
C MET A 13 10.67 -6.81 0.75
N GLY A 14 9.83 -6.67 -0.28
CA GLY A 14 10.27 -6.60 -1.68
C GLY A 14 10.34 -5.22 -2.32
N PHE A 15 9.75 -4.20 -1.73
CA PHE A 15 9.41 -2.95 -2.42
C PHE A 15 10.02 -1.72 -1.75
N ASP A 16 11.28 -1.81 -1.30
CA ASP A 16 12.02 -0.69 -0.67
C ASP A 16 12.17 0.52 -1.61
N ASP A 17 12.14 0.29 -2.92
CA ASP A 17 12.19 1.30 -4.00
C ASP A 17 10.79 1.86 -4.36
N ALA A 18 9.76 1.57 -3.56
CA ALA A 18 8.43 2.09 -3.78
C ALA A 18 8.39 3.61 -3.64
N PRO A 19 7.69 4.33 -4.55
CA PRO A 19 7.39 5.74 -4.37
C PRO A 19 6.65 5.98 -3.06
N GLU A 20 6.99 7.06 -2.35
CA GLU A 20 6.35 7.44 -1.09
C GLU A 20 4.83 7.64 -1.21
N ASP A 21 4.35 8.09 -2.38
CA ASP A 21 2.91 8.20 -2.68
C ASP A 21 2.17 6.86 -2.70
N PHE A 22 2.87 5.74 -2.82
CA PHE A 22 2.28 4.39 -2.83
C PHE A 22 2.32 3.74 -1.46
N CYS A 23 3.09 4.30 -0.53
CA CYS A 23 3.25 3.78 0.81
C CYS A 23 2.24 4.41 1.78
N ASP A 24 1.69 3.58 2.65
CA ASP A 24 0.80 4.03 3.72
C ASP A 24 1.60 4.93 4.69
N PRO A 25 1.13 6.15 4.98
CA PRO A 25 1.84 7.09 5.85
C PRO A 25 1.94 6.67 7.33
N ILE A 26 1.21 5.63 7.74
CA ILE A 26 1.21 5.09 9.11
C ILE A 26 1.99 3.77 9.16
N MET A 27 1.69 2.83 8.24
CA MET A 27 2.34 1.52 8.19
C MET A 27 3.71 1.56 7.52
N GLY A 28 3.94 2.50 6.59
CA GLY A 28 5.17 2.58 5.78
C GLY A 28 5.26 1.49 4.71
N GLU A 29 4.16 0.80 4.41
CA GLU A 29 4.10 -0.31 3.46
C GLU A 29 3.27 0.08 2.23
N ILE A 30 3.51 -0.57 1.09
CA ILE A 30 2.69 -0.40 -0.12
C ILE A 30 1.20 -0.59 0.21
N MET A 31 0.36 0.38 -0.16
CA MET A 31 -1.09 0.33 0.01
C MET A 31 -1.73 -0.69 -0.94
N GLU A 32 -2.55 -1.59 -0.43
CA GLU A 32 -3.30 -2.55 -1.26
C GLU A 32 -4.61 -1.93 -1.75
N ASP A 33 -5.28 -1.18 -0.88
CA ASP A 33 -6.54 -0.50 -1.17
C ASP A 33 -6.42 0.98 -0.72
N PRO A 34 -5.78 1.83 -1.53
CA PRO A 34 -5.61 3.24 -1.19
C PRO A 34 -6.98 3.94 -1.11
N VAL A 35 -7.20 4.63 0.00
CA VAL A 35 -8.38 5.45 0.24
C VAL A 35 -7.97 6.85 0.68
N ARG A 36 -8.67 7.85 0.15
CA ARG A 36 -8.47 9.26 0.43
C ARG A 36 -9.41 9.72 1.54
N LEU A 37 -8.83 10.41 2.51
CA LEU A 37 -9.57 11.07 3.58
C LEU A 37 -10.03 12.45 3.10
N PRO A 38 -11.34 12.75 3.10
CA PRO A 38 -11.85 14.04 2.64
C PRO A 38 -11.44 15.22 3.56
N THR A 39 -11.15 14.94 4.83
CA THR A 39 -10.82 15.91 5.87
C THR A 39 -9.37 16.39 5.80
N SER A 40 -8.41 15.46 5.69
CA SER A 40 -6.97 15.77 5.63
C SER A 40 -6.40 15.74 4.23
N ASN A 41 -7.15 15.24 3.24
CA ASN A 41 -6.69 14.99 1.88
C ASN A 41 -5.48 14.02 1.83
N LYS A 42 -5.31 13.21 2.87
CA LYS A 42 -4.30 12.16 2.94
C LYS A 42 -4.82 10.86 2.36
N ILE A 43 -3.92 10.08 1.78
CA ILE A 43 -4.21 8.75 1.25
C ILE A 43 -3.53 7.73 2.17
N LEU A 44 -4.24 6.68 2.53
CA LEU A 44 -3.76 5.57 3.34
C LEU A 44 -4.51 4.29 2.97
N ASP A 45 -4.09 3.14 3.47
CA ASP A 45 -4.77 1.88 3.19
C ASP A 45 -6.12 1.80 3.93
N ARG A 46 -7.12 1.22 3.24
CA ARG A 46 -8.46 1.00 3.78
C ARG A 46 -8.45 0.26 5.12
N LYS A 47 -7.60 -0.75 5.29
CA LYS A 47 -7.50 -1.55 6.52
C LYS A 47 -6.93 -0.71 7.66
N THR A 48 -5.97 0.17 7.36
CA THR A 48 -5.36 1.08 8.32
C THR A 48 -6.39 2.06 8.87
N ILE A 49 -7.11 2.78 8.01
CA ILE A 49 -8.15 3.72 8.47
C ILE A 49 -9.28 2.99 9.17
N TYR A 50 -9.69 1.82 8.68
CA TYR A 50 -10.77 1.04 9.29
C TYR A 50 -10.43 0.67 10.74
N ARG A 51 -9.23 0.15 11.01
CA ARG A 51 -8.79 -0.14 12.38
C ARG A 51 -8.75 1.10 13.27
N HIS A 52 -8.31 2.24 12.73
CA HIS A 52 -8.27 3.49 13.48
C HIS A 52 -9.69 3.93 13.88
N LEU A 53 -10.63 3.95 12.93
CA LEU A 53 -12.01 4.37 13.16
C LEU A 53 -12.80 3.46 14.10
N LEU A 54 -12.40 2.18 14.23
CA LEU A 54 -12.94 1.28 15.25
C LEU A 54 -12.56 1.70 16.69
N SER A 55 -11.46 2.43 16.85
CA SER A 55 -10.93 2.87 18.15
C SER A 55 -11.24 4.34 18.43
N ASP A 56 -11.00 5.23 17.45
CA ASP A 56 -11.32 6.65 17.51
C ASP A 56 -11.94 7.09 16.17
N PRO A 57 -13.20 7.56 16.14
CA PRO A 57 -13.91 7.94 14.92
C PRO A 57 -13.47 9.34 14.43
N LYS A 58 -12.16 9.52 14.25
CA LYS A 58 -11.54 10.75 13.79
C LYS A 58 -10.44 10.44 12.78
N ASP A 59 -10.07 11.45 12.01
CA ASP A 59 -8.95 11.41 11.10
C ASP A 59 -7.62 11.41 11.90
N PRO A 60 -6.68 10.49 11.61
CA PRO A 60 -5.44 10.34 12.37
C PRO A 60 -4.46 11.53 12.21
N PHE A 61 -4.63 12.37 11.19
CA PHE A 61 -3.72 13.49 10.89
C PHE A 61 -4.20 14.83 11.45
N ASN A 62 -5.50 15.09 11.38
CA ASN A 62 -6.07 16.39 11.80
C ASN A 62 -7.09 16.27 12.94
N ARG A 63 -7.40 15.05 13.39
CA ARG A 63 -8.33 14.74 14.49
C ARG A 63 -9.74 15.27 14.26
N GLN A 64 -10.14 15.51 13.01
CA GLN A 64 -11.52 15.85 12.67
C GLN A 64 -12.40 14.60 12.66
N PRO A 65 -13.70 14.72 13.01
CA PRO A 65 -14.63 13.59 12.95
C PRO A 65 -14.68 13.02 11.54
N LEU A 66 -14.51 11.70 11.44
CA LEU A 66 -14.43 10.99 10.17
C LEU A 66 -15.12 9.64 10.32
N GLU A 67 -15.86 9.25 9.29
CA GLU A 67 -16.53 7.95 9.24
C GLU A 67 -16.07 7.16 8.00
N MET A 68 -16.16 5.83 8.09
CA MET A 68 -15.75 4.95 6.99
C MET A 68 -16.58 5.18 5.71
N SER A 69 -17.82 5.64 5.84
CA SER A 69 -18.67 5.98 4.71
C SER A 69 -18.23 7.24 3.97
N MET A 70 -17.41 8.09 4.59
CA MET A 70 -16.90 9.33 4.01
C MET A 70 -15.60 9.15 3.23
N VAL A 71 -14.91 8.01 3.41
CA VAL A 71 -13.63 7.76 2.74
C VAL A 71 -13.86 7.48 1.25
N ILE A 72 -13.02 8.06 0.41
CA ILE A 72 -13.15 7.97 -1.04
C ILE A 72 -12.12 6.98 -1.56
N PRO A 73 -12.50 5.90 -2.27
CA PRO A 73 -11.54 4.95 -2.84
C PRO A 73 -10.74 5.60 -3.98
N GLU A 74 -9.40 5.56 -3.88
CA GLU A 74 -8.50 6.08 -4.91
C GLU A 74 -8.20 4.98 -5.94
N THR A 75 -9.19 4.72 -6.81
CA THR A 75 -9.11 3.63 -7.80
C THR A 75 -7.96 3.87 -8.79
N GLU A 76 -7.75 5.11 -9.24
CA GLU A 76 -6.65 5.45 -10.15
C GLU A 76 -5.27 5.18 -9.55
N LEU A 77 -5.08 5.51 -8.26
CA LEU A 77 -3.82 5.23 -7.57
C LEU A 77 -3.65 3.72 -7.36
N LYS A 78 -4.73 3.02 -7.01
CA LYS A 78 -4.73 1.57 -6.88
C LYS A 78 -4.25 0.90 -8.17
N GLU A 79 -4.74 1.32 -9.32
CA GLU A 79 -4.31 0.78 -10.63
C GLU A 79 -2.81 1.02 -10.87
N LYS A 80 -2.30 2.21 -10.54
CA LYS A 80 -0.86 2.52 -10.65
C LYS A 80 0.00 1.63 -9.75
N ILE A 81 -0.41 1.47 -8.50
CA ILE A 81 0.28 0.61 -7.52
C ILE A 81 0.29 -0.84 -8.04
N GLN A 82 -0.86 -1.36 -8.48
CA GLN A 82 -0.98 -2.73 -8.99
C GLN A 82 -0.12 -2.95 -10.24
N ALA A 83 -0.09 -1.98 -11.16
CA ALA A 83 0.76 -2.04 -12.35
C ALA A 83 2.25 -2.06 -11.95
N TRP A 84 2.65 -1.25 -10.97
CA TRP A 84 4.03 -1.21 -10.47
C TRP A 84 4.44 -2.50 -9.78
N ILE A 85 3.59 -3.05 -8.89
CA ILE A 85 3.83 -4.34 -8.22
C ILE A 85 3.98 -5.45 -9.27
N THR A 86 3.10 -5.47 -10.26
CA THR A 86 3.12 -6.49 -11.34
C THR A 86 4.39 -6.38 -12.17
N ALA A 87 4.82 -5.15 -12.51
CA ALA A 87 6.07 -4.92 -13.22
C ALA A 87 7.28 -5.41 -12.42
N LYS A 88 7.40 -5.00 -11.13
CA LYS A 88 8.49 -5.43 -10.25
C LYS A 88 8.53 -6.95 -10.05
N ARG A 89 7.37 -7.61 -9.94
CA ARG A 89 7.27 -9.08 -9.85
C ARG A 89 7.72 -9.75 -11.14
N ALA A 90 7.36 -9.20 -12.29
CA ALA A 90 7.80 -9.72 -13.59
C ALA A 90 9.32 -9.56 -13.77
N GLU A 91 9.89 -8.42 -13.36
CA GLU A 91 11.34 -8.20 -13.36
C GLU A 91 12.08 -9.22 -12.49
N ARG A 92 11.59 -9.48 -11.28
CA ARG A 92 12.16 -10.51 -10.38
C ARG A 92 12.03 -11.93 -10.93
N SER A 93 10.93 -12.23 -11.61
CA SER A 93 10.67 -13.56 -12.17
C SER A 93 11.42 -13.82 -13.48
N GLN A 94 11.82 -12.77 -14.19
CA GLN A 94 12.57 -12.87 -15.46
C GLN A 94 14.08 -12.56 -15.30
N GLY A 95 14.51 -12.05 -14.14
CA GLY A 95 15.90 -11.80 -13.79
C GLY A 95 16.32 -12.59 -12.56
N GLY A 96 16.89 -13.79 -12.76
CA GLY A 96 17.88 -14.30 -11.82
C GLY A 96 19.06 -13.33 -11.77
N GLU A 97 19.44 -12.91 -10.57
CA GLU A 97 20.69 -12.22 -10.20
C GLU A 97 21.35 -11.30 -11.25
N PRO A 98 21.32 -9.97 -11.07
CA PRO A 98 22.49 -9.15 -11.32
C PRO A 98 23.25 -8.99 -10.00
N SER A 99 24.24 -9.87 -9.83
CA SER A 99 25.48 -9.67 -9.07
C SER A 99 25.58 -8.33 -8.32
N THR A 100 25.47 -8.33 -6.99
CA THR A 100 26.09 -7.30 -6.15
C THR A 100 27.61 -7.44 -6.33
N SER A 101 28.14 -6.85 -7.40
CA SER A 101 29.57 -6.61 -7.55
C SER A 101 29.85 -5.22 -6.99
N GLN A 102 29.99 -5.13 -5.66
CA GLN A 102 30.82 -4.08 -5.08
C GLN A 102 32.24 -4.64 -5.00
N SER A 103 33.00 -4.46 -6.09
CA SER A 103 34.45 -4.40 -6.06
C SER A 103 34.85 -2.93 -6.19
N LYS A 104 35.31 -2.31 -5.09
CA LYS A 104 36.59 -1.58 -5.05
C LYS A 104 36.94 -1.16 -3.62
#